data_AF-A0A7K3PGL7-F1
#
_entry.id   AF-A0A7K3PGL7-F1
#
_cell.length_a   1.000
_cell.length_b   1.000
_cell.length_c   1.000
_cell.angle_alpha   90.00
_cell.angle_beta   90.00
_cell.angle_gamma   90.00
#
_symmetry.space_group_name_H-M   'P 1'
#
loop_
_entity.id
_entity.type
_entity.pdbx_description
1 polymer ?
#
loop_
_entity_poly.entity_id
_entity_poly.type
_entity_poly.pdbx_seq_one_letter_code
_entity_poly.pdbx_strand_id
1 'polypeptide(L)'
;VDDAGTWFGTARVDAVRSNVGAGDSSLAGFLVAGGTGPGALASAVAHGAAAVRLPGSVMPTPHDLDPAAVTVTAEVPVDRVLGEPAP
;
A
#
# COMPACT_ATOMS: atom_id res chain seq x y z
N VAL A 1 4.00 -9.16 -16.42
CA VAL A 1 2.83 -9.81 -15.81
C VAL A 1 3.03 -11.29 -16.03
N ASP A 2 3.08 -12.06 -14.95
CA ASP A 2 3.24 -13.52 -15.03
C ASP A 2 1.88 -14.19 -15.27
N ASP A 3 1.87 -15.51 -15.28
CA ASP A 3 0.66 -16.30 -15.50
C ASP A 3 -0.35 -16.19 -14.33
N ALA A 4 0.03 -15.59 -13.19
CA ALA A 4 -0.83 -15.42 -12.03
C ALA A 4 -1.75 -14.17 -12.14
N GLY A 5 -1.66 -13.44 -13.24
CA GLY A 5 -2.53 -12.32 -13.56
C GLY A 5 -2.05 -10.98 -13.00
N THR A 6 -2.93 -9.97 -13.05
CA THR A 6 -2.63 -8.62 -12.54
C THR A 6 -3.53 -8.31 -11.36
N TRP A 7 -2.96 -7.67 -10.34
CA TRP A 7 -3.68 -7.27 -9.13
C TRP A 7 -3.52 -5.77 -8.91
N PHE A 8 -4.58 -5.15 -8.41
CA PHE A 8 -4.63 -3.76 -8.02
C PHE A 8 -4.98 -3.65 -6.54
N GLY A 9 -4.15 -2.95 -5.77
CA GLY A 9 -4.31 -2.76 -4.34
C GLY A 9 -4.47 -1.29 -3.96
N THR A 10 -5.40 -0.97 -3.07
CA THR A 10 -5.63 0.40 -2.58
C THR A 10 -5.96 0.43 -1.10
N ALA A 11 -5.52 1.49 -0.43
CA ALA A 11 -6.00 1.88 0.89
C ALA A 11 -6.23 3.39 0.90
N ARG A 12 -7.30 3.82 1.56
CA ARG A 12 -7.57 5.24 1.77
C ARG A 12 -6.79 5.74 2.98
N VAL A 13 -6.07 6.84 2.81
CA VAL A 13 -5.37 7.53 3.89
C VAL A 13 -5.95 8.93 4.01
N ASP A 14 -6.74 9.17 5.06
CA ASP A 14 -7.45 10.44 5.22
C ASP A 14 -6.55 11.60 5.68
N ALA A 15 -5.45 11.28 6.39
CA ALA A 15 -4.49 12.28 6.87
C ALA A 15 -3.06 11.87 6.50
N VAL A 16 -2.54 12.50 5.45
CA VAL A 16 -1.15 12.33 5.00
C VAL A 16 -0.24 13.21 5.86
N ARG A 17 0.76 12.60 6.53
CA ARG A 17 1.77 13.35 7.31
C ARG A 17 3.11 13.47 6.58
N SER A 18 3.54 12.40 5.91
CA SER A 18 4.76 12.34 5.12
C SER A 18 4.63 11.21 4.11
N ASN A 19 5.13 11.34 2.89
CA ASN A 19 5.22 10.23 1.93
C ASN A 19 6.62 9.59 1.90
N VAL A 20 7.58 10.15 2.64
CA VAL A 20 8.96 9.65 2.69
C VAL A 20 8.99 8.29 3.39
N GLY A 21 9.62 7.29 2.77
CA GLY A 21 9.71 5.93 3.31
C GLY A 21 8.46 5.07 3.09
N ALA A 22 7.38 5.60 2.51
CA ALA A 22 6.18 4.80 2.20
C ALA A 22 6.48 3.68 1.19
N GLY A 23 7.34 3.94 0.20
CA GLY A 23 7.79 2.92 -0.76
C GLY A 23 8.61 1.81 -0.10
N ASP A 24 9.58 2.17 0.75
CA ASP A 24 10.42 1.20 1.47
C ASP A 24 9.59 0.35 2.43
N SER A 25 8.64 0.99 3.13
CA SER A 25 7.68 0.28 3.98
C SER A 25 6.78 -0.66 3.18
N SER A 26 6.29 -0.22 2.02
CA SER A 26 5.50 -1.08 1.14
C SER A 26 6.30 -2.29 0.67
N LEU A 27 7.55 -2.09 0.25
CA LEU A 27 8.44 -3.16 -0.17
C LEU A 27 8.72 -4.14 0.98
N ALA A 28 9.01 -3.63 2.19
CA ALA A 28 9.20 -4.47 3.36
C ALA A 28 7.96 -5.32 3.67
N GLY A 29 6.76 -4.71 3.63
CA GLY A 29 5.49 -5.42 3.81
C GLY A 29 5.26 -6.50 2.76
N PHE A 30 5.59 -6.23 1.50
CA PHE A 30 5.51 -7.21 0.41
C PHE A 30 6.41 -8.43 0.66
N LEU A 31 7.66 -8.19 1.03
CA LEU A 31 8.67 -9.24 1.25
C LEU A 31 8.35 -10.08 2.49
N VAL A 32 7.92 -9.46 3.59
CA VAL A 32 7.51 -10.18 4.82
C VAL A 32 6.35 -11.14 4.54
N ALA A 33 5.46 -10.78 3.63
CA ALA A 33 4.31 -11.60 3.24
C ALA A 33 4.61 -12.63 2.12
N GLY A 34 5.89 -12.88 1.83
CA GLY A 34 6.32 -13.93 0.89
C GLY A 34 6.56 -13.44 -0.54
N GLY A 35 6.39 -12.14 -0.82
CA GLY A 35 6.84 -11.52 -2.06
C GLY A 35 6.09 -11.94 -3.33
N THR A 36 4.90 -12.54 -3.21
CA THR A 36 4.10 -12.94 -4.37
C THR A 36 2.60 -12.96 -4.06
N GLY A 37 1.81 -12.73 -5.10
CA GLY A 37 0.35 -12.82 -5.05
C GLY A 37 -0.36 -11.68 -4.31
N PRO A 38 -1.70 -11.75 -4.25
CA PRO A 38 -2.54 -10.68 -3.70
C PRO A 38 -2.36 -10.46 -2.19
N GLY A 39 -1.98 -11.50 -1.43
CA GLY A 39 -1.68 -11.37 0.00
C GLY A 39 -0.45 -10.52 0.27
N ALA A 40 0.62 -10.73 -0.51
CA ALA A 40 1.81 -9.89 -0.42
C ALA A 40 1.53 -8.44 -0.84
N LEU A 41 0.72 -8.25 -1.89
CA LEU A 41 0.27 -6.92 -2.29
C LEU A 41 -0.57 -6.24 -1.19
N ALA A 42 -1.50 -6.96 -0.55
CA ALA A 42 -2.30 -6.42 0.55
C ALA A 42 -1.41 -5.94 1.72
N SER A 43 -0.42 -6.75 2.09
CA SER A 43 0.56 -6.39 3.10
C SER A 43 1.37 -5.15 2.70
N ALA A 44 1.84 -5.09 1.45
CA ALA A 44 2.57 -3.93 0.93
C ALA A 44 1.77 -2.64 1.07
N VAL A 45 0.51 -2.65 0.62
CA VAL A 45 -0.37 -1.48 0.68
C VAL A 45 -0.66 -1.07 2.13
N ALA A 46 -0.87 -2.02 3.05
CA ALA A 46 -1.07 -1.73 4.47
C ALA A 46 0.14 -1.01 5.09
N HIS A 47 1.35 -1.49 4.80
CA HIS A 47 2.60 -0.92 5.31
C HIS A 47 2.86 0.48 4.73
N GLY A 48 2.71 0.65 3.42
CA GLY A 48 2.82 1.96 2.78
C GLY A 48 1.82 2.97 3.34
N ALA A 49 0.56 2.58 3.47
CA ALA A 49 -0.49 3.43 4.03
C ALA A 49 -0.23 3.82 5.49
N ALA A 50 0.31 2.89 6.30
CA ALA A 50 0.72 3.17 7.67
C ALA A 50 1.88 4.17 7.73
N ALA A 51 2.93 3.97 6.92
CA ALA A 51 4.07 4.88 6.83
C ALA A 51 3.64 6.30 6.45
N VAL A 52 2.67 6.44 5.53
CA VAL A 52 2.16 7.75 5.10
C VAL A 52 1.55 8.58 6.24
N ARG A 53 1.04 7.90 7.28
CA ARG A 53 0.44 8.50 8.47
C ARG A 53 1.45 8.89 9.54
N LEU A 54 2.72 8.53 9.38
CA LEU A 54 3.80 8.80 10.33
C LEU A 54 4.63 10.01 9.89
N PRO A 55 5.28 10.73 10.84
CA PRO A 55 6.15 11.85 10.49
C PRO A 55 7.49 11.37 9.91
N GLY A 56 8.01 12.09 8.92
CA GLY A 56 9.34 11.83 8.35
C GLY A 56 9.44 10.48 7.64
N SER A 57 10.51 9.74 7.89
CA SER A 57 10.79 8.41 7.32
C SER A 57 10.65 7.28 8.36
N VAL A 58 9.81 7.48 9.38
CA VAL A 58 9.61 6.50 10.44
C VAL A 58 8.92 5.26 9.88
N MET A 59 9.49 4.08 10.15
CA MET A 59 8.88 2.82 9.73
C MET A 59 7.71 2.46 10.65
N PRO A 60 6.58 2.01 10.09
CA PRO A 60 5.43 1.60 10.88
C PRO A 60 5.73 0.35 11.71
N THR A 61 5.14 0.31 12.90
CA THR A 61 5.08 -0.86 13.76
C THR A 61 3.82 -1.67 13.45
N PRO A 62 3.72 -2.93 13.94
CA PRO A 62 2.51 -3.72 13.76
C PRO A 62 1.23 -3.04 14.26
N HIS A 63 1.32 -2.14 15.23
CA HIS A 63 0.15 -1.39 15.75
C HIS A 63 -0.33 -0.27 14.84
N ASP A 64 0.51 0.19 13.90
CA ASP A 64 0.16 1.23 12.92
C ASP A 64 -0.54 0.67 11.68
N LEU A 65 -0.47 -0.66 11.50
CA LEU A 65 -1.03 -1.35 10.34
C LEU A 65 -2.55 -1.49 10.49
N ASP A 66 -3.24 -1.22 9.38
CA ASP A 66 -4.67 -1.49 9.24
C ASP A 66 -4.89 -2.31 7.95
N PRO A 67 -4.73 -3.64 8.02
CA PRO A 67 -4.95 -4.52 6.87
C PRO A 67 -6.41 -4.51 6.39
N ALA A 68 -7.37 -4.20 7.27
CA ALA A 68 -8.79 -4.19 6.92
C ALA A 68 -9.16 -3.00 6.02
N ALA A 69 -8.39 -1.92 6.05
CA ALA A 69 -8.54 -0.78 5.14
C ALA A 69 -8.01 -1.05 3.72
N VAL A 70 -7.37 -2.20 3.47
CA VAL A 70 -6.81 -2.54 2.16
C VAL A 70 -7.82 -3.33 1.33
N THR A 71 -8.05 -2.86 0.10
CA THR A 71 -8.78 -3.61 -0.93
C THR A 71 -7.80 -4.08 -2.00
N VAL A 72 -7.87 -5.36 -2.38
CA VAL A 72 -7.13 -5.94 -3.51
C VAL A 72 -8.12 -6.57 -4.48
N THR A 73 -7.98 -6.29 -5.77
CA THR A 73 -8.84 -6.80 -6.83
C THR A 73 -8.03 -7.19 -8.07
N ALA A 74 -8.54 -8.17 -8.84
CA ALA A 74 -8.01 -8.50 -10.16
C ALA A 74 -8.52 -7.53 -11.24
N GLU A 75 -9.59 -6.78 -10.95
CA GLU A 75 -10.14 -5.76 -11.85
C GLU A 75 -9.33 -4.47 -11.72
N VAL A 76 -8.32 -4.32 -12.59
CA VAL A 76 -7.48 -3.13 -12.61
C VAL A 76 -8.27 -1.96 -13.22
N PRO A 77 -8.46 -0.84 -12.50
CA PRO A 77 -9.21 0.30 -13.02
C PRO A 77 -8.34 1.13 -13.98
N VAL A 78 -8.16 0.63 -15.19
CA VAL A 78 -7.29 1.21 -16.23
C VAL A 78 -7.73 2.60 -16.70
N ASP A 79 -9.02 2.91 -16.58
CA ASP A 79 -9.59 4.21 -16.98
C ASP A 79 -9.60 5.24 -15.83
N ARG A 80 -8.99 4.91 -14.68
CA ARG A 80 -8.93 5.82 -13.53
C ARG A 80 -8.03 7.01 -13.85
N VAL A 81 -8.63 8.19 -14.01
CA VAL A 81 -7.89 9.46 -14.12
C VAL A 81 -7.16 9.73 -12.80
N LEU A 82 -5.85 9.98 -12.89
CA LEU A 82 -5.03 10.41 -11.75
C LEU A 82 -5.18 11.92 -11.58
N GLY A 83 -5.70 12.34 -10.43
CA GLY A 83 -5.71 13.74 -10.00
C GLY A 83 -4.58 13.99 -9.00
N GLU A 84 -4.18 15.25 -8.85
CA GLU A 84 -3.34 15.64 -7.71
C GLU A 84 -4.10 15.37 -6.39
N PRO A 85 -3.39 14.91 -5.33
CA PRO A 85 -3.99 14.87 -4.00
C PRO A 85 -4.46 16.30 -3.65
N ALA A 86 -5.69 16.41 -3.13
CA ALA A 86 -6.29 17.70 -2.78
C ALA A 86 -5.32 18.54 -1.91
N PRO A 87 -5.23 19.87 -2.15
CA PRO A 87 -4.22 20.74 -1.55
C PRO A 87 -4.29 20.82 -0.02
#